data_AF-A0AAN5DEN2-F1
#
_entry.id   AF-A0AAN5DEN2-F1
#
_cell.length_a   1.000
_cell.length_b   1.000
_cell.length_c   1.000
_cell.angle_alpha   90.00
_cell.angle_beta   90.00
_cell.angle_gamma   90.00
#
_symmetry.space_group_name_H-M   'P 1'
#
loop_
_entity.id
_entity.type
_entity.pdbx_description
1 polymer ?
#
loop_
_entity_poly.entity_id
_entity_poly.type
_entity_poly.pdbx_seq_one_letter_code
_entity_poly.pdbx_strand_id
1 'polypeptide(L)'
;ITMFTDDNYNGSLCVCRQGTKNFDEAHPCNPRSPSDFYYWETDYDGHTDDRGDFVSVVNQPKGAADDRSITTDKFKPVKPGRWRLYFLHKDVDTPTPPKEEVDVSDTGVGFEINGQGGVYNFVVTGEGDVPGELQVNMLHVYQVVQDNQMNILWQIPQYVVLTAAEILFSITGYEFAYSQTAPSMKTLVQALWLLTTAIGDAIIVLITALDLFDDLATQFFAYAGVMFVVICIFALMAIFYFEYQYYTKPEDEDDEEEEEEECKAIED
;
A
#
# COMPACT_ATOMS: atom_id res chain seq x y z
N ILE A 1 13.45 7.43 -1.30
CA ILE A 1 14.60 6.86 -2.04
C ILE A 1 15.43 6.10 -1.03
N THR A 2 15.86 4.91 -1.40
CA THR A 2 16.83 4.09 -0.67
C THR A 2 18.07 3.98 -1.54
N MET A 3 19.25 4.21 -0.97
CA MET A 3 20.51 4.16 -1.70
C MET A 3 21.25 2.86 -1.37
N PHE A 4 21.94 2.31 -2.35
CA PHE A 4 22.74 1.11 -2.24
C PHE A 4 24.14 1.43 -2.76
N THR A 5 25.13 1.23 -1.90
CA THR A 5 26.55 1.42 -2.22
C THR A 5 27.31 0.12 -2.01
N ASP A 6 28.52 0.06 -2.58
CA ASP A 6 29.49 -1.00 -2.28
C ASP A 6 29.87 -0.99 -0.79
N ASP A 7 30.28 -2.15 -0.24
CA ASP A 7 30.62 -2.32 1.17
C ASP A 7 31.91 -1.58 1.57
N ASN A 8 32.80 -1.36 0.61
CA ASN A 8 34.07 -0.65 0.85
C ASN A 8 33.94 0.87 0.80
N TYR A 9 32.81 1.40 0.31
CA TYR A 9 32.58 2.84 0.33
C TYR A 9 32.46 3.30 1.79
N ASN A 10 33.01 4.46 2.17
CA ASN A 10 32.83 5.03 3.52
C ASN A 10 32.68 6.55 3.50
N GLY A 11 32.26 7.09 2.34
CA GLY A 11 32.00 8.50 2.18
C GLY A 11 30.53 8.84 2.47
N SER A 12 30.28 10.12 2.75
CA SER A 12 28.92 10.64 2.84
C SER A 12 28.40 11.07 1.46
N LEU A 13 27.11 10.84 1.23
CA LEU A 13 26.44 11.15 -0.04
C LEU A 13 25.33 12.17 0.21
N CYS A 14 25.09 13.06 -0.76
CA CYS A 14 23.94 13.95 -0.69
C CYS A 14 23.29 14.16 -2.05
N VAL A 15 21.98 14.42 -2.02
CA VAL A 15 21.19 14.77 -3.19
C VAL A 15 20.59 16.15 -3.01
N CYS A 16 20.74 16.96 -4.04
CA CYS A 16 20.36 18.37 -4.01
C CYS A 16 19.41 18.66 -5.16
N ARG A 17 18.31 19.36 -4.85
CA ARG A 17 17.26 19.65 -5.81
C ARG A 17 17.67 20.79 -6.72
N GLN A 18 17.63 20.54 -8.02
CA GLN A 18 17.94 21.54 -9.04
C GLN A 18 16.72 22.42 -9.36
N GLY A 19 16.99 23.67 -9.77
CA GLY A 19 15.96 24.59 -10.28
C GLY A 19 15.02 25.17 -9.21
N THR A 20 15.40 25.11 -7.94
CA THR A 20 14.69 25.79 -6.85
C THR A 20 15.12 27.26 -6.76
N LYS A 21 14.32 28.13 -6.12
CA LYS A 21 14.69 29.54 -5.91
C LYS A 21 15.99 29.73 -5.10
N ASN A 22 16.39 28.72 -4.34
CA ASN A 22 17.57 28.73 -3.48
C ASN A 22 18.77 28.02 -4.12
N PHE A 23 18.65 27.54 -5.36
CA PHE A 23 19.72 26.87 -6.09
C PHE A 23 20.75 27.89 -6.58
N ASP A 24 22.03 27.62 -6.31
CA ASP A 24 23.17 28.38 -6.81
C ASP A 24 24.15 27.40 -7.45
N GLU A 25 24.73 27.74 -8.60
CA GLU A 25 25.65 26.88 -9.33
C GLU A 25 26.98 26.72 -8.57
N ALA A 26 27.39 27.73 -7.80
CA ALA A 26 28.57 27.67 -6.95
C ALA A 26 28.34 26.86 -5.65
N HIS A 27 27.10 26.85 -5.15
CA HIS A 27 26.71 26.15 -3.92
C HIS A 27 25.36 25.43 -4.14
N PRO A 28 25.38 24.26 -4.80
CA PRO A 28 24.17 23.59 -5.27
C PRO A 28 23.33 23.01 -4.12
N CYS A 29 23.93 22.78 -2.97
CA CYS A 29 23.33 22.11 -1.82
C CYS A 29 23.12 23.09 -0.67
N ASN A 30 21.90 23.15 -0.12
CA ASN A 30 21.57 24.00 1.02
C ASN A 30 21.06 23.16 2.21
N PRO A 31 21.91 22.89 3.22
CA PRO A 31 21.53 22.09 4.39
C PRO A 31 20.42 22.69 5.24
N ARG A 32 20.17 24.01 5.13
CA ARG A 32 19.09 24.69 5.86
C ARG A 32 17.73 24.55 5.17
N SER A 33 17.66 23.94 3.98
CA SER A 33 16.40 23.61 3.31
C SER A 33 16.16 22.09 3.33
N PRO A 34 15.51 21.55 4.38
CA PRO A 34 15.31 20.10 4.53
C PRO A 34 14.41 19.49 3.44
N SER A 35 13.73 20.32 2.63
CA SER A 35 12.92 19.84 1.50
C SER A 35 13.67 19.74 0.19
N ASP A 36 14.86 20.36 0.08
CA ASP A 36 15.65 20.44 -1.15
C ASP A 36 17.04 19.81 -1.00
N PHE A 37 17.37 19.34 0.20
CA PHE A 37 18.64 18.70 0.54
C PHE A 37 18.36 17.45 1.38
N TYR A 38 18.85 16.31 0.88
CA TYR A 38 18.88 15.06 1.64
C TYR A 38 20.29 14.52 1.59
N TYR A 39 20.74 13.92 2.68
CA TYR A 39 22.06 13.35 2.79
C TYR A 39 22.01 12.02 3.54
N TRP A 40 23.03 11.21 3.32
CA TRP A 40 23.32 9.97 3.99
C TRP A 40 24.73 10.10 4.57
N GLU A 41 24.78 10.08 5.90
CA GLU A 41 25.99 10.24 6.68
C GLU A 41 26.50 8.88 7.16
N THR A 42 27.83 8.78 7.22
CA THR A 42 28.56 7.62 7.73
C THR A 42 29.20 7.98 9.08
N ASP A 43 28.83 7.25 10.13
CA ASP A 43 29.47 7.23 11.47
C ASP A 43 29.51 8.55 12.29
N TYR A 44 28.44 9.36 12.32
CA TYR A 44 28.35 10.48 13.27
C TYR A 44 28.17 9.98 14.73
N ASP A 45 28.85 10.64 15.68
CA ASP A 45 28.67 10.62 17.15
C ASP A 45 28.54 9.29 17.92
N GLY A 46 29.06 8.18 17.40
CA GLY A 46 29.01 6.91 18.12
C GLY A 46 27.62 6.30 18.07
N HIS A 47 27.21 5.91 16.85
CA HIS A 47 26.05 5.09 16.47
C HIS A 47 24.87 5.80 15.75
N THR A 48 25.02 7.00 15.18
CA THR A 48 23.99 7.59 14.27
C THR A 48 24.32 7.37 12.78
N ASP A 49 24.60 6.13 12.41
CA ASP A 49 24.83 5.76 11.00
C ASP A 49 23.51 5.73 10.22
N ASP A 50 23.47 6.34 9.03
CA ASP A 50 22.38 6.18 8.08
C ASP A 50 22.53 4.93 7.21
N ARG A 51 23.63 4.19 7.35
CA ARG A 51 23.77 2.84 6.80
C ARG A 51 22.94 1.86 7.61
N GLY A 52 22.18 1.08 6.87
CA GLY A 52 21.47 -0.10 7.34
C GLY A 52 22.27 -1.37 7.09
N ASP A 53 21.57 -2.49 7.13
CA ASP A 53 22.18 -3.81 7.03
C ASP A 53 22.85 -4.07 5.68
N PHE A 54 23.86 -4.92 5.72
CA PHE A 54 24.49 -5.48 4.52
C PHE A 54 23.52 -6.46 3.85
N VAL A 55 23.30 -6.27 2.56
CA VAL A 55 22.51 -7.17 1.73
C VAL A 55 23.48 -7.91 0.80
N SER A 56 23.47 -9.24 0.84
CA SER A 56 24.26 -10.05 -0.11
C SER A 56 23.55 -10.13 -1.46
N VAL A 57 24.27 -9.83 -2.53
CA VAL A 57 23.72 -9.86 -3.89
C VAL A 57 23.83 -11.28 -4.45
N VAL A 58 22.78 -12.09 -4.25
CA VAL A 58 22.72 -13.47 -4.76
C VAL A 58 22.29 -13.49 -6.23
N ASN A 59 23.16 -13.00 -7.13
CA ASN A 59 23.01 -13.29 -8.57
C ASN A 59 24.32 -13.10 -9.33
N GLN A 60 25.36 -13.87 -8.97
CA GLN A 60 26.59 -13.92 -9.75
C GLN A 60 26.59 -15.09 -10.74
N PRO A 61 27.05 -14.89 -11.99
CA PRO A 61 27.35 -16.00 -12.89
C PRO A 61 28.39 -16.93 -12.25
N LYS A 62 28.18 -18.25 -12.37
CA LYS A 62 29.05 -19.29 -11.80
C LYS A 62 30.54 -19.00 -12.10
N GLY A 63 31.32 -18.67 -11.06
CA GLY A 63 32.78 -18.56 -11.14
C GLY A 63 33.42 -17.29 -10.55
N ALA A 64 32.65 -16.30 -10.10
CA ALA A 64 33.18 -15.18 -9.33
C ALA A 64 33.29 -15.58 -7.84
N ALA A 65 34.45 -15.38 -7.24
CA ALA A 65 34.84 -15.91 -5.94
C ALA A 65 34.68 -14.92 -4.77
N ASP A 66 34.03 -13.77 -4.98
CA ASP A 66 33.75 -12.79 -3.91
C ASP A 66 32.26 -12.52 -3.81
N ASP A 67 31.71 -12.83 -2.64
CA ASP A 67 30.37 -12.40 -2.23
C ASP A 67 30.38 -10.87 -2.11
N ARG A 68 29.87 -10.17 -3.12
CA ARG A 68 29.79 -8.71 -3.08
C ARG A 68 28.62 -8.33 -2.20
N SER A 69 28.93 -7.82 -1.01
CA SER A 69 27.93 -7.24 -0.13
C SER A 69 27.69 -5.79 -0.51
N ILE A 70 26.43 -5.37 -0.51
CA ILE A 70 26.06 -3.97 -0.69
C ILE A 70 25.50 -3.44 0.62
N THR A 71 25.85 -2.20 0.94
CA THR A 71 25.30 -1.50 2.10
C THR A 71 24.06 -0.74 1.65
N THR A 72 22.98 -0.88 2.43
CA THR A 72 21.72 -0.20 2.15
C THR A 72 21.58 1.00 3.07
N ASP A 73 21.29 2.18 2.56
CA ASP A 73 21.10 3.37 3.39
C ASP A 73 19.63 3.56 3.82
N LYS A 74 19.41 4.32 4.90
CA LYS A 74 18.08 4.65 5.40
C LYS A 74 17.25 5.35 4.33
N PHE A 75 15.98 4.94 4.24
CA PHE A 75 15.03 5.56 3.34
C PHE A 75 14.83 7.06 3.66
N LYS A 76 14.94 7.92 2.64
CA LYS A 76 14.62 9.35 2.74
C LYS A 76 13.42 9.69 1.84
N PRO A 77 12.38 10.39 2.35
CA PRO A 77 11.21 10.78 1.57
C PRO A 77 11.52 12.05 0.76
N VAL A 78 11.84 11.88 -0.51
CA VAL A 78 12.26 12.97 -1.42
C VAL A 78 11.05 13.53 -2.18
N LYS A 79 11.02 14.85 -2.38
CA LYS A 79 9.95 15.52 -3.15
C LYS A 79 10.12 15.32 -4.67
N PRO A 80 9.03 15.37 -5.46
CA PRO A 80 9.12 15.38 -6.92
C PRO A 80 9.96 16.57 -7.43
N GLY A 81 10.77 16.32 -8.44
CA GLY A 81 11.63 17.32 -9.07
C GLY A 81 12.90 16.72 -9.65
N ARG A 82 13.76 17.59 -10.14
CA ARG A 82 15.10 17.25 -10.65
C ARG A 82 16.10 17.29 -9.51
N TRP A 83 16.88 16.24 -9.40
CA TRP A 83 17.86 16.04 -8.35
C TRP A 83 19.20 15.66 -8.96
N ARG A 84 20.27 16.00 -8.27
CA ARG A 84 21.63 15.57 -8.63
C ARG A 84 22.33 15.04 -7.39
N LEU A 85 23.09 13.98 -7.58
CA LEU A 85 23.88 13.31 -6.56
C LEU A 85 25.25 13.96 -6.45
N TYR A 86 25.71 14.19 -5.23
CA TYR A 86 27.00 14.77 -4.90
C TYR A 86 27.67 13.96 -3.80
N PHE A 87 29.00 13.88 -3.84
CA PHE A 87 29.79 13.45 -2.70
C PHE A 87 29.86 14.60 -1.70
N LEU A 88 29.57 14.30 -0.43
CA LEU A 88 29.64 15.26 0.66
C LEU A 88 30.98 15.08 1.39
N HIS A 89 31.88 16.05 1.26
CA HIS A 89 33.14 16.07 2.00
C HIS A 89 32.92 16.77 3.33
N LYS A 90 32.86 15.98 4.39
CA LYS A 90 32.56 16.47 5.73
C LYS A 90 33.31 15.64 6.77
N ASP A 91 33.84 16.31 7.78
CA ASP A 91 34.42 15.66 8.94
C ASP A 91 33.32 15.04 9.81
N VAL A 92 33.53 13.79 10.20
CA VAL A 92 32.59 12.93 10.93
C VAL A 92 32.08 13.55 12.23
N ASP A 93 32.88 14.39 12.90
CA ASP A 93 32.54 15.00 14.20
C ASP A 93 31.92 16.41 14.10
N THR A 94 31.76 16.94 12.88
CA THR A 94 31.30 18.32 12.67
C THR A 94 29.83 18.37 12.26
N PRO A 95 29.02 19.35 12.71
CA PRO A 95 27.69 19.58 12.13
C PRO A 95 27.78 19.98 10.66
N THR A 96 26.74 19.70 9.88
CA THR A 96 26.73 20.05 8.45
C THR A 96 26.84 21.57 8.28
N PRO A 97 27.86 22.06 7.56
CA PRO A 97 28.14 23.49 7.45
C PRO A 97 27.01 24.26 6.73
N PRO A 98 26.94 25.59 6.89
CA PRO A 98 26.02 26.42 6.12
C PRO A 98 26.32 26.35 4.61
N LYS A 99 25.33 26.69 3.78
CA LYS A 99 25.36 26.57 2.31
C LYS A 99 26.70 27.00 1.66
N GLU A 100 27.31 28.07 2.15
CA GLU A 100 28.52 28.68 1.60
C GLU A 100 29.83 27.93 1.95
N GLU A 101 29.78 26.99 2.90
CA GLU A 101 30.92 26.22 3.40
C GLU A 101 30.71 24.70 3.18
N VAL A 102 29.62 24.32 2.50
CA VAL A 102 29.39 22.93 2.09
C VAL A 102 30.32 22.57 0.94
N ASP A 103 31.27 21.67 1.22
CA ASP A 103 32.13 21.10 0.20
C ASP A 103 31.47 19.86 -0.45
N VAL A 104 31.13 19.99 -1.73
CA VAL A 104 30.44 18.96 -2.51
C VAL A 104 31.13 18.73 -3.85
N SER A 105 31.42 17.47 -4.15
CA SER A 105 31.91 17.07 -5.46
C SER A 105 30.79 16.45 -6.29
N ASP A 106 30.62 16.94 -7.52
CA ASP A 106 29.61 16.43 -8.44
C ASP A 106 29.94 15.02 -8.91
N THR A 107 28.97 14.12 -8.79
CA THR A 107 29.08 12.75 -9.33
C THR A 107 28.79 12.67 -10.83
N GLY A 108 28.23 13.73 -11.42
CA GLY A 108 27.74 13.75 -12.81
C GLY A 108 26.37 13.08 -12.98
N VAL A 109 25.80 12.54 -11.90
CA VAL A 109 24.54 11.79 -11.93
C VAL A 109 23.36 12.67 -11.53
N GLY A 110 22.43 12.85 -12.47
CA GLY A 110 21.14 13.49 -12.24
C GLY A 110 19.99 12.50 -12.40
N PHE A 111 18.91 12.71 -11.65
CA PHE A 111 17.67 11.95 -11.75
C PHE A 111 16.46 12.87 -11.60
N GLU A 112 15.34 12.49 -12.21
CA GLU A 112 14.09 13.26 -12.15
C GLU A 112 12.98 12.37 -11.59
N ILE A 113 12.31 12.85 -10.55
CA ILE A 113 11.15 12.18 -9.93
C ILE A 113 9.92 12.97 -10.33
N ASN A 114 9.06 12.36 -11.15
CA ASN A 114 7.89 13.02 -11.73
C ASN A 114 6.64 12.91 -10.85
N GLY A 115 6.44 11.77 -10.17
CA GLY A 115 5.27 11.52 -9.33
C GLY A 115 5.56 11.43 -7.83
N GLN A 116 4.47 11.43 -7.04
CA GLN A 116 4.52 11.17 -5.60
C GLN A 116 4.10 9.72 -5.30
N GLY A 117 4.58 9.18 -4.18
CA GLY A 117 4.19 7.85 -3.70
C GLY A 117 4.98 6.68 -4.28
N GLY A 118 5.84 6.91 -5.28
CA GLY A 118 6.77 5.90 -5.77
C GLY A 118 7.92 5.65 -4.79
N VAL A 119 8.33 4.38 -4.69
CA VAL A 119 9.51 3.97 -3.92
C VAL A 119 10.61 3.61 -4.90
N TYR A 120 11.77 4.26 -4.72
CA TYR A 120 12.89 4.14 -5.62
C TYR A 120 14.13 3.63 -4.88
N ASN A 121 14.78 2.63 -5.48
CA ASN A 121 16.04 2.05 -5.06
C ASN A 121 17.13 2.51 -6.03
N PHE A 122 18.15 3.15 -5.49
CA PHE A 122 19.23 3.77 -6.24
C PHE A 122 20.49 2.97 -5.97
N VAL A 123 20.97 2.25 -6.97
CA VAL A 123 22.23 1.51 -6.87
C VAL A 123 23.30 2.36 -7.52
N VAL A 124 24.22 2.84 -6.70
CA VAL A 124 25.34 3.67 -7.13
C VAL A 124 26.54 2.75 -7.26
N THR A 125 27.10 2.65 -8.47
CA THR A 125 28.34 1.92 -8.73
C THR A 125 29.40 2.89 -9.26
N GLY A 126 30.61 2.75 -8.75
CA GLY A 126 31.75 3.57 -9.15
C GLY A 126 33.05 2.78 -9.13
N GLU A 127 34.08 3.38 -9.70
CA GLU A 127 35.43 2.81 -9.77
C GLU A 127 36.36 3.72 -8.96
N GLY A 128 36.96 3.19 -7.90
CA GLY A 128 37.88 3.90 -7.01
C GLY A 128 37.60 3.64 -5.52
N ASP A 129 38.59 3.12 -4.79
CA ASP A 129 38.46 2.74 -3.37
C ASP A 129 38.64 3.93 -2.40
N VAL A 130 38.84 5.16 -2.90
CA VAL A 130 39.22 6.32 -2.09
C VAL A 130 38.15 7.42 -2.17
N PRO A 131 37.65 7.94 -1.03
CA PRO A 131 36.78 9.11 -1.03
C PRO A 131 37.52 10.31 -1.64
N GLY A 132 37.02 10.80 -2.78
CA GLY A 132 37.58 11.93 -3.54
C GLY A 132 38.04 11.59 -4.96
N GLU A 133 38.35 10.32 -5.26
CA GLU A 133 38.70 9.86 -6.62
C GLU A 133 37.67 8.87 -7.21
N LEU A 134 36.68 8.46 -6.40
CA LEU A 134 35.56 7.65 -6.84
C LEU A 134 34.79 8.37 -7.96
N GLN A 135 34.92 7.88 -9.19
CA GLN A 135 34.06 8.29 -10.28
C GLN A 135 32.84 7.38 -10.29
N VAL A 136 31.65 7.95 -10.05
CA VAL A 136 30.41 7.20 -10.24
C VAL A 136 30.30 6.85 -11.71
N ASN A 137 30.34 5.56 -12.01
CA ASN A 137 30.29 5.05 -13.37
C ASN A 137 28.83 4.86 -13.81
N MET A 138 27.95 4.46 -12.88
CA MET A 138 26.54 4.25 -13.18
C MET A 138 25.63 4.44 -11.95
N LEU A 139 24.46 5.05 -12.19
CA LEU A 139 23.32 5.02 -11.28
C LEU A 139 22.23 4.14 -11.89
N HIS A 140 21.93 3.02 -11.26
CA HIS A 140 20.75 2.24 -11.59
C HIS A 140 19.58 2.64 -10.70
N VAL A 141 18.50 3.09 -11.32
CA VAL A 141 17.27 3.45 -10.62
C VAL A 141 16.24 2.34 -10.82
N TYR A 142 15.88 1.67 -9.73
CA TYR A 142 14.81 0.68 -9.71
C TYR A 142 13.59 1.27 -9.00
N GLN A 143 12.48 1.35 -9.71
CA GLN A 143 11.21 1.74 -9.11
C GLN A 143 10.50 0.49 -8.60
N VAL A 144 10.45 0.34 -7.27
CA VAL A 144 9.82 -0.81 -6.59
C VAL A 144 8.30 -0.64 -6.56
N VAL A 145 7.85 0.59 -6.30
CA VAL A 145 6.44 0.96 -6.26
C VAL A 145 6.20 2.04 -7.29
N GLN A 146 5.20 1.83 -8.15
CA GLN A 146 4.80 2.79 -9.17
C GLN A 146 4.33 4.10 -8.55
N ASP A 147 4.56 5.20 -9.26
CA ASP A 147 4.09 6.52 -8.83
C ASP A 147 2.57 6.57 -8.77
N ASN A 148 2.02 7.26 -7.78
CA ASN A 148 0.59 7.39 -7.64
C ASN A 148 0.00 8.19 -8.81
N GLN A 149 -0.79 7.52 -9.66
CA GLN A 149 -1.43 8.13 -10.82
C GLN A 149 -2.85 8.64 -10.53
N MET A 150 -3.45 8.23 -9.39
CA MET A 150 -4.86 8.51 -9.11
C MET A 150 -5.08 9.12 -7.73
N ASN A 151 -6.01 10.07 -7.65
CA ASN A 151 -6.42 10.63 -6.37
C ASN A 151 -7.19 9.59 -5.55
N ILE A 152 -6.87 9.46 -4.27
CA ILE A 152 -7.60 8.59 -3.32
C ILE A 152 -9.10 8.90 -3.27
N LEU A 153 -9.50 10.15 -3.58
CA LEU A 153 -10.89 10.58 -3.65
C LEU A 153 -11.73 9.80 -4.67
N TRP A 154 -11.11 9.19 -5.69
CA TRP A 154 -11.81 8.34 -6.65
C TRP A 154 -12.33 7.04 -6.07
N GLN A 155 -11.87 6.64 -4.89
CA GLN A 155 -12.42 5.47 -4.18
C GLN A 155 -13.75 5.79 -3.49
N ILE A 156 -14.02 7.07 -3.19
CA ILE A 156 -15.23 7.48 -2.45
C ILE A 156 -16.52 7.07 -3.19
N PRO A 157 -16.70 7.34 -4.50
CA PRO A 157 -17.91 6.92 -5.21
C PRO A 157 -18.12 5.40 -5.18
N GLN A 158 -17.05 4.62 -5.26
CA GLN A 158 -17.12 3.16 -5.23
C GLN A 158 -17.62 2.65 -3.87
N TYR A 159 -17.08 3.18 -2.77
CA TYR A 159 -17.55 2.81 -1.42
C TYR A 159 -18.99 3.23 -1.17
N VAL A 160 -19.42 4.41 -1.65
CA VAL A 160 -20.80 4.87 -1.49
C VAL A 160 -21.78 3.94 -2.22
N VAL A 161 -21.47 3.55 -3.46
CA VAL A 161 -22.35 2.65 -4.23
C VAL A 161 -22.39 1.25 -3.62
N LEU A 162 -21.24 0.73 -3.19
CA LEU A 162 -21.15 -0.60 -2.59
C LEU A 162 -21.91 -0.68 -1.25
N THR A 163 -21.73 0.31 -0.37
CA THR A 163 -22.45 0.38 0.91
C THR A 163 -23.95 0.58 0.73
N ALA A 164 -24.37 1.41 -0.23
CA ALA A 164 -25.79 1.57 -0.56
C ALA A 164 -26.41 0.25 -1.07
N ALA A 165 -25.69 -0.49 -1.92
CA ALA A 165 -26.12 -1.80 -2.41
C ALA A 165 -26.22 -2.83 -1.28
N GLU A 166 -25.25 -2.84 -0.36
CA GLU A 166 -25.24 -3.74 0.79
C GLU A 166 -26.43 -3.49 1.73
N ILE A 167 -26.71 -2.23 2.06
CA ILE A 167 -27.87 -1.86 2.90
C ILE A 167 -29.17 -2.33 2.23
N LEU A 168 -29.33 -2.07 0.94
CA LEU A 168 -30.54 -2.44 0.20
C LEU A 168 -30.72 -3.94 0.07
N PHE A 169 -29.64 -4.72 -0.10
CA PHE A 169 -29.73 -6.16 -0.27
C PHE A 169 -29.79 -6.91 1.06
N SER A 170 -28.90 -6.62 2.00
CA SER A 170 -28.78 -7.36 3.25
C SER A 170 -29.95 -7.08 4.20
N ILE A 171 -30.29 -5.82 4.46
CA ILE A 171 -31.35 -5.49 5.45
C ILE A 171 -32.71 -5.99 4.96
N THR A 172 -33.06 -5.72 3.70
CA THR A 172 -34.34 -6.18 3.14
C THR A 172 -34.39 -7.70 2.98
N GLY A 173 -33.27 -8.34 2.65
CA GLY A 173 -33.15 -9.79 2.58
C GLY A 173 -33.38 -10.47 3.93
N TYR A 174 -32.82 -9.92 5.00
CA TYR A 174 -33.06 -10.39 6.37
C TYR A 174 -34.51 -10.19 6.79
N GLU A 175 -35.09 -9.01 6.52
CA GLU A 175 -36.48 -8.72 6.86
C GLU A 175 -37.45 -9.69 6.17
N PHE A 176 -37.23 -9.94 4.87
CA PHE A 176 -37.99 -10.93 4.12
C PHE A 176 -37.81 -12.35 4.67
N ALA A 177 -36.57 -12.77 4.96
CA ALA A 177 -36.30 -14.11 5.47
C ALA A 177 -36.94 -14.35 6.85
N TYR A 178 -36.96 -13.33 7.72
CA TYR A 178 -37.64 -13.41 9.00
C TYR A 178 -39.17 -13.42 8.88
N SER A 179 -39.75 -12.68 7.92
CA SER A 179 -41.20 -12.70 7.68
C SER A 179 -41.73 -14.07 7.20
N GLN A 180 -40.86 -14.92 6.69
CA GLN A 180 -41.21 -16.25 6.15
C GLN A 180 -40.85 -17.40 7.08
N THR A 181 -40.32 -17.11 8.28
CA THR A 181 -39.80 -18.12 9.20
C THR A 181 -40.52 -18.04 10.55
N ALA A 182 -40.82 -19.19 11.16
CA ALA A 182 -41.43 -19.25 12.49
C ALA A 182 -40.56 -18.53 13.57
N PRO A 183 -41.18 -17.92 14.60
CA PRO A 183 -40.49 -17.05 15.57
C PRO A 183 -39.26 -17.69 16.24
N SER A 184 -39.31 -18.99 16.52
CA SER A 184 -38.24 -19.75 17.19
C SER A 184 -37.02 -20.08 16.33
N MET A 185 -37.06 -19.82 15.01
CA MET A 185 -35.98 -20.17 14.06
C MET A 185 -35.18 -18.98 13.51
N LYS A 186 -35.44 -17.75 13.99
CA LYS A 186 -34.74 -16.53 13.52
C LYS A 186 -33.21 -16.66 13.58
N THR A 187 -32.66 -17.22 14.66
CA THR A 187 -31.20 -17.43 14.81
C THR A 187 -30.61 -18.39 13.77
N LEU A 188 -31.38 -19.42 13.36
CA LEU A 188 -30.93 -20.37 12.33
C LEU A 188 -30.87 -19.71 10.95
N VAL A 189 -31.84 -18.86 10.62
CA VAL A 189 -31.84 -18.08 9.36
C VAL A 189 -30.63 -17.16 9.31
N GLN A 190 -30.32 -16.47 10.41
CA GLN A 190 -29.13 -15.62 10.49
C GLN A 190 -27.84 -16.43 10.31
N ALA A 191 -27.73 -17.60 10.95
CA ALA A 191 -26.58 -18.47 10.78
C ALA A 191 -26.42 -18.97 9.34
N LEU A 192 -27.52 -19.30 8.67
CA LEU A 192 -27.52 -19.71 7.26
C LEU A 192 -27.11 -18.56 6.33
N TRP A 193 -27.53 -17.32 6.62
CA TRP A 193 -27.09 -16.15 5.85
C TRP A 193 -25.60 -15.86 6.00
N LEU A 194 -25.06 -15.99 7.22
CA LEU A 194 -23.61 -15.85 7.43
C LEU A 194 -22.83 -16.98 6.75
N LEU A 195 -23.39 -18.19 6.71
CA LEU A 195 -22.80 -19.32 6.02
C LEU A 195 -22.71 -19.07 4.51
N THR A 196 -23.75 -18.52 3.87
CA THR A 196 -23.69 -18.20 2.44
C THR A 196 -22.67 -17.11 2.15
N THR A 197 -22.55 -16.12 3.03
CA THR A 197 -21.52 -15.07 2.94
C THR A 197 -20.11 -15.68 3.02
N ALA A 198 -19.87 -16.56 4.00
CA ALA A 198 -18.58 -17.24 4.17
C ALA A 198 -18.22 -18.13 2.97
N ILE A 199 -19.21 -18.81 2.36
CA ILE A 199 -19.00 -19.58 1.13
C ILE A 199 -18.60 -18.65 -0.03
N GLY A 200 -19.23 -17.47 -0.14
CA GLY A 200 -18.86 -16.45 -1.13
C GLY A 200 -17.40 -16.00 -0.99
N ASP A 201 -16.99 -15.66 0.23
CA ASP A 201 -15.60 -15.27 0.52
C ASP A 201 -14.61 -16.41 0.22
N ALA A 202 -14.97 -17.64 0.58
CA ALA A 202 -14.15 -18.83 0.31
C ALA A 202 -13.93 -19.06 -1.19
N ILE A 203 -14.94 -18.81 -2.04
CA ILE A 203 -14.81 -18.92 -3.50
C ILE A 203 -13.79 -17.90 -4.04
N ILE A 204 -13.81 -16.65 -3.54
CA ILE A 204 -12.87 -15.61 -3.98
C ILE A 204 -11.43 -15.99 -3.62
N VAL A 205 -11.22 -16.48 -2.38
CA VAL A 205 -9.92 -16.95 -1.92
C VAL A 205 -9.43 -18.13 -2.77
N LEU A 206 -10.32 -19.08 -3.08
CA LEU A 206 -9.98 -20.24 -3.91
C LEU A 206 -9.55 -19.82 -5.32
N ILE A 207 -10.28 -18.90 -5.96
CA ILE A 207 -9.94 -18.39 -7.31
C ILE A 207 -8.56 -17.73 -7.30
N THR A 208 -8.27 -16.95 -6.25
CA THR A 208 -6.97 -16.27 -6.10
C THR A 208 -5.85 -17.26 -5.82
N ALA A 209 -6.08 -18.28 -5.00
CA ALA A 209 -5.09 -19.29 -4.65
C ALA A 209 -4.72 -20.20 -5.83
N LEU A 210 -5.65 -20.40 -6.77
CA LEU A 210 -5.42 -21.19 -7.98
C LEU A 210 -4.80 -20.39 -9.14
N ASP A 211 -4.55 -19.09 -8.95
CA ASP A 211 -3.96 -18.18 -9.94
C ASP A 211 -4.64 -18.29 -11.32
N LEU A 212 -5.97 -18.27 -11.32
CA LEU A 212 -6.77 -18.58 -12.52
C LEU A 212 -6.61 -17.53 -13.64
N PHE A 213 -6.10 -16.34 -13.34
CA PHE A 213 -5.99 -15.22 -14.27
C PHE A 213 -4.65 -14.50 -14.11
N ASP A 214 -3.87 -14.42 -15.19
CA ASP A 214 -2.59 -13.70 -15.21
C ASP A 214 -2.75 -12.16 -15.15
N ASP A 215 -3.93 -11.66 -15.54
CA ASP A 215 -4.25 -10.23 -15.60
C ASP A 215 -5.44 -9.88 -14.69
N LEU A 216 -5.19 -8.96 -13.77
CA LEU A 216 -6.16 -8.41 -12.84
C LEU A 216 -7.37 -7.78 -13.54
N ALA A 217 -7.18 -7.16 -14.71
CA ALA A 217 -8.28 -6.59 -15.49
C ALA A 217 -9.28 -7.68 -15.92
N THR A 218 -8.76 -8.82 -16.39
CA THR A 218 -9.59 -9.96 -16.82
C THR A 218 -10.34 -10.57 -15.64
N GLN A 219 -9.70 -10.67 -14.48
CA GLN A 219 -10.33 -11.15 -13.26
C GLN A 219 -11.54 -10.27 -12.84
N PHE A 220 -11.41 -8.95 -12.89
CA PHE A 220 -12.53 -8.05 -12.57
C PHE A 220 -13.69 -8.15 -13.57
N PHE A 221 -13.40 -8.30 -14.87
CA PHE A 221 -14.43 -8.55 -15.87
C PHE A 221 -15.15 -9.88 -15.65
N ALA A 222 -14.42 -10.93 -15.27
CA ALA A 222 -15.02 -12.22 -14.95
C ALA A 222 -15.98 -12.12 -13.75
N TYR A 223 -15.58 -11.42 -12.67
CA TYR A 223 -16.45 -11.19 -11.52
C TYR A 223 -17.70 -10.37 -11.87
N ALA A 224 -17.55 -9.33 -12.69
CA ALA A 224 -18.69 -8.57 -13.18
C ALA A 224 -19.65 -9.45 -14.01
N GLY A 225 -19.11 -10.36 -14.83
CA GLY A 225 -19.89 -11.32 -15.60
C GLY A 225 -20.67 -12.30 -14.72
N VAL A 226 -20.03 -12.87 -13.70
CA VAL A 226 -20.71 -13.76 -12.72
C VAL A 226 -21.82 -13.00 -11.99
N MET A 227 -21.56 -11.78 -11.53
CA MET A 227 -22.58 -10.94 -10.89
C MET A 227 -23.76 -10.65 -11.81
N PHE A 228 -23.51 -10.36 -13.09
CA PHE A 228 -24.58 -10.15 -14.07
C PHE A 228 -25.48 -11.39 -14.23
N VAL A 229 -24.89 -12.58 -14.26
CA VAL A 229 -25.65 -13.84 -14.31
C VAL A 229 -26.51 -14.01 -13.05
N VAL A 230 -25.95 -13.74 -11.86
CA VAL A 230 -26.70 -13.80 -10.60
C VAL A 230 -27.88 -12.82 -10.61
N ILE A 231 -27.67 -11.58 -11.07
CA ILE A 231 -28.74 -10.58 -11.22
C ILE A 231 -29.84 -11.07 -12.16
N CYS A 232 -29.48 -11.70 -13.28
CA CYS A 232 -30.45 -12.26 -14.22
C CYS A 232 -31.28 -13.39 -13.57
N ILE A 233 -30.63 -14.30 -12.83
CA ILE A 233 -31.33 -15.37 -12.10
C ILE A 233 -32.27 -14.78 -11.05
N PHE A 234 -31.80 -13.81 -10.28
CA PHE A 234 -32.60 -13.16 -9.23
C PHE A 234 -33.80 -12.40 -9.81
N ALA A 235 -33.61 -11.69 -10.92
CA ALA A 235 -34.67 -11.00 -11.64
C ALA A 235 -35.73 -11.98 -12.17
N LEU A 236 -35.31 -13.12 -12.71
CA LEU A 236 -36.24 -14.17 -13.13
C LEU A 236 -37.03 -14.72 -11.94
N MET A 237 -36.36 -15.09 -10.84
CA MET A 237 -37.05 -15.58 -9.64
C MET A 237 -38.05 -14.56 -9.09
N ALA A 238 -37.68 -13.27 -9.07
CA ALA A 238 -38.56 -12.20 -8.59
C ALA A 238 -39.82 -12.04 -9.45
N ILE A 239 -39.71 -12.17 -10.78
CA ILE A 239 -40.87 -12.13 -11.69
C ILE A 239 -41.83 -13.31 -11.41
N PHE A 240 -41.30 -14.49 -11.08
CA PHE A 240 -42.09 -15.68 -10.80
C PHE A 240 -42.59 -15.77 -9.34
N TYR A 241 -42.25 -14.80 -8.47
CA TYR A 241 -42.59 -14.85 -7.03
C TYR A 241 -44.01 -14.33 -6.68
N PHE A 242 -44.84 -14.02 -7.68
CA PHE A 242 -46.26 -13.75 -7.43
C PHE A 242 -47.02 -15.08 -7.34
N GLU A 243 -47.43 -15.42 -6.12
CA GLU A 243 -48.45 -16.40 -5.72
C GLU A 243 -47.95 -17.52 -4.78
N TYR A 244 -47.76 -17.21 -3.50
CA TYR A 244 -47.92 -18.17 -2.40
C TYR A 244 -48.68 -17.53 -1.24
N GLN A 245 -49.71 -18.23 -0.78
CA GLN A 245 -50.78 -17.74 0.08
C GLN A 245 -50.34 -17.33 1.50
N TYR A 246 -51.07 -16.34 2.03
CA TYR A 246 -51.11 -15.93 3.44
C TYR A 246 -51.31 -17.12 4.39
N TYR A 247 -50.37 -17.33 5.30
CA TYR A 247 -50.67 -17.84 6.64
C TYR A 247 -50.68 -16.65 7.61
N THR A 248 -51.65 -15.75 7.44
CA THR A 248 -52.09 -14.92 8.57
C THR A 248 -52.85 -15.83 9.53
N LYS A 249 -52.15 -16.38 10.51
CA LYS A 249 -52.70 -16.37 11.86
C LYS A 249 -52.12 -15.12 12.54
N PRO A 250 -52.94 -14.31 13.21
CA PRO A 250 -52.44 -13.15 13.93
C PRO A 250 -51.50 -13.65 15.04
N GLU A 251 -50.22 -13.28 14.95
CA GLU A 251 -49.22 -13.50 16.02
C GLU A 251 -49.50 -12.61 17.24
N ASP A 252 -50.50 -11.72 17.16
CA ASP A 252 -50.92 -10.85 18.27
C ASP A 252 -51.57 -11.63 19.44
N GLU A 253 -52.04 -12.87 19.25
CA GLU A 253 -52.62 -13.68 20.35
C GLU A 253 -51.56 -14.45 21.16
N ASP A 254 -50.45 -14.88 20.53
CA ASP A 254 -49.45 -15.72 21.20
C ASP A 254 -48.47 -14.89 22.06
N ASP A 255 -48.11 -13.68 21.63
CA ASP A 255 -47.25 -12.76 22.40
C ASP A 255 -47.98 -12.14 23.61
N GLU A 256 -49.30 -11.89 23.51
CA GLU A 256 -50.12 -11.40 24.64
C GLU A 256 -50.36 -12.48 25.71
N GLU A 257 -50.48 -13.76 25.32
CA GLU A 257 -50.61 -14.87 26.27
C GLU A 257 -49.31 -15.14 27.04
N GLU A 258 -48.14 -15.04 26.39
CA GLU A 258 -46.84 -15.19 27.06
C GLU A 258 -46.55 -14.03 28.04
N GLU A 259 -46.87 -12.77 27.68
CA GLU A 259 -46.73 -11.63 28.61
C GLU A 259 -47.73 -11.71 29.79
N GLU A 260 -48.95 -12.22 29.57
CA GLU A 260 -49.93 -12.43 30.65
C GLU A 260 -49.54 -13.56 31.62
N GLU A 261 -48.93 -14.65 31.14
CA GLU A 261 -48.42 -15.72 32.01
C GLU A 261 -47.20 -15.25 32.83
N GLU A 262 -46.29 -14.47 32.23
CA GLU A 262 -45.13 -13.91 32.94
C GLU A 262 -45.56 -12.91 34.02
N CYS A 263 -46.57 -12.08 33.76
CA CYS A 263 -47.12 -11.16 34.77
C CYS A 263 -47.82 -11.90 35.93
N LYS A 264 -48.57 -12.97 35.67
CA LYS A 264 -49.22 -13.77 36.74
C LYS A 264 -48.22 -14.53 37.60
N ALA A 265 -47.09 -14.97 37.05
CA ALA A 265 -46.04 -15.66 37.78
C ALA A 265 -45.24 -14.77 38.76
N ILE A 266 -45.37 -13.45 38.65
CA ILE A 266 -44.66 -12.47 39.49
C ILE A 266 -45.53 -12.02 40.69
N GLU A 267 -46.85 -12.25 40.65
CA GLU A 267 -47.79 -11.83 41.70
C GLU A 267 -48.11 -12.90 42.77
N ASP A 268 -47.74 -14.17 42.58
CA ASP A 268 -47.85 -15.28 43.56
C ASP A 268 -46.54 -15.55 44.33
#